data_AF-A0A7X7RKN7-F1
#
_entry.id   AF-A0A7X7RKN7-F1
#
_cell.length_a   1.000
_cell.length_b   1.000
_cell.length_c   1.000
_cell.angle_alpha   90.00
_cell.angle_beta   90.00
_cell.angle_gamma   90.00
#
_symmetry.space_group_name_H-M   'P 1'
#
loop_
_entity.id
_entity.type
_entity.pdbx_description
1 polymer ?
#
loop_
_entity_poly.entity_id
_entity_poly.type
_entity_poly.pdbx_seq_one_letter_code
_entity_poly.pdbx_strand_id
1 'polypeptide(L)'
;MPAFADGAWVRISVRTDYASSPADTFFQPRVNGSLCPSPYAFKSPTDLTSPGTWYLCADTPGKGGGGLKKISGIEISGQSALDDLTVTVADQPFAHTGATSTNGVPFVWFDQWGLARFPGLDYDGDGLNALGEYTAGTDPVDPDSSFRIIDTWTENGSVYLRFLGNDSGASTPYVIERQSGGLKGGWTVADPAVPRAQAPDTVNTWSEPQQPSGPAFYRIKAPAVE
;
A
#
# COMPACT_ATOMS: atom_id res chain seq x y z
N MET A 1 12.93 4.14 -5.45
CA MET A 1 13.77 3.61 -4.36
C MET A 1 14.45 4.77 -3.64
N PRO A 2 14.56 4.78 -2.30
CA PRO A 2 15.44 5.73 -1.63
C PRO A 2 16.86 5.59 -2.14
N ALA A 3 17.59 6.70 -2.19
CA ALA A 3 19.00 6.69 -2.54
C ALA A 3 19.78 5.88 -1.49
N PHE A 4 20.61 4.96 -1.96
CA PHE A 4 21.57 4.29 -1.08
C PHE A 4 22.71 5.27 -0.76
N ALA A 5 23.23 5.22 0.46
CA ALA A 5 24.38 6.03 0.83
C ALA A 5 25.57 5.71 -0.09
N ASP A 6 26.42 6.70 -0.35
CA ASP A 6 27.62 6.48 -1.13
C ASP A 6 28.50 5.40 -0.49
N GLY A 7 29.02 4.47 -1.31
CA GLY A 7 29.75 3.29 -0.86
C GLY A 7 28.92 2.19 -0.18
N ALA A 8 27.58 2.31 -0.11
CA ALA A 8 26.74 1.26 0.45
C ALA A 8 26.68 0.02 -0.46
N TRP A 9 26.77 -1.15 0.16
CA TRP A 9 26.58 -2.42 -0.52
C TRP A 9 25.10 -2.66 -0.83
N VAL A 10 24.81 -3.00 -2.08
CA VAL A 10 23.46 -3.36 -2.52
C VAL A 10 23.49 -4.68 -3.29
N ARG A 11 22.49 -5.52 -3.06
CA ARG A 11 22.23 -6.74 -3.81
C ARG A 11 21.10 -6.49 -4.79
N ILE A 12 21.32 -6.76 -6.06
CA ILE A 12 20.27 -6.70 -7.09
C ILE A 12 19.89 -8.13 -7.47
N SER A 13 18.59 -8.41 -7.54
CA SER A 13 18.07 -9.67 -8.09
C SER A 13 16.91 -9.38 -9.03
N VAL A 14 16.74 -10.21 -10.06
CA VAL A 14 15.65 -10.07 -11.03
C VAL A 14 14.94 -11.40 -11.17
N ARG A 15 13.62 -11.41 -10.98
CA ARG A 15 12.77 -12.52 -11.38
C ARG A 15 12.26 -12.26 -12.78
N THR A 16 12.19 -13.28 -13.62
CA THR A 16 11.68 -13.17 -14.99
C THR A 16 10.43 -14.01 -15.18
N ASP A 17 9.50 -13.55 -16.01
CA ASP A 17 8.36 -14.33 -16.49
C ASP A 17 8.32 -14.26 -18.03
N TYR A 18 8.55 -15.42 -18.65
CA TYR A 18 8.54 -15.59 -20.10
C TYR A 18 7.37 -16.45 -20.59
N ALA A 19 6.48 -16.87 -19.68
CA ALA A 19 5.47 -17.88 -19.93
C ALA A 19 4.04 -17.35 -19.83
N SER A 20 3.78 -16.37 -18.95
CA SER A 20 2.42 -15.90 -18.67
C SER A 20 1.80 -15.08 -19.80
N SER A 21 2.60 -14.51 -20.71
CA SER A 21 2.12 -13.85 -21.93
C SER A 21 2.71 -14.49 -23.20
N PRO A 22 1.88 -14.80 -24.22
CA PRO A 22 2.36 -15.34 -25.48
C PRO A 22 3.10 -14.29 -26.33
N ALA A 23 2.87 -12.99 -26.12
CA ALA A 23 3.51 -11.91 -26.87
C ALA A 23 4.64 -11.25 -26.08
N ASP A 24 4.48 -11.13 -24.77
CA ASP A 24 5.32 -10.28 -23.93
C ASP A 24 6.26 -11.07 -23.02
N THR A 25 7.30 -10.40 -22.53
CA THR A 25 8.18 -10.92 -21.48
C THR A 25 8.33 -9.90 -20.38
N PHE A 26 8.30 -10.36 -19.14
CA PHE A 26 8.33 -9.49 -17.98
C PHE A 26 9.50 -9.82 -17.06
N PHE A 27 9.89 -8.82 -16.29
CA PHE A 27 10.85 -8.99 -15.22
C PHE A 27 10.43 -8.17 -14.00
N GLN A 28 10.80 -8.64 -12.82
CA GLN A 28 10.49 -8.06 -11.53
C GLN A 28 11.80 -7.87 -10.77
N PRO A 29 12.39 -6.66 -10.80
CA PRO A 29 13.63 -6.38 -10.10
C PRO A 29 13.41 -6.22 -8.60
N ARG A 30 14.45 -6.53 -7.83
CA ARG A 30 14.55 -6.32 -6.40
C ARG A 30 15.92 -5.75 -6.03
N VAL A 31 15.94 -4.90 -5.01
CA VAL A 31 17.19 -4.43 -4.36
C VAL A 31 17.16 -4.83 -2.89
N ASN A 32 18.21 -5.49 -2.40
CA ASN A 32 18.28 -6.10 -1.06
C ASN A 32 17.08 -7.01 -0.73
N GLY A 33 16.50 -7.66 -1.75
CA GLY A 33 15.29 -8.49 -1.63
C GLY A 33 13.97 -7.72 -1.70
N SER A 34 14.01 -6.39 -1.59
CA SER A 34 12.86 -5.49 -1.72
C SER A 34 12.44 -5.37 -3.17
N LEU A 35 11.13 -5.51 -3.45
CA LEU A 35 10.60 -5.22 -4.78
C LEU A 35 10.88 -3.76 -5.18
N CYS A 36 10.94 -3.52 -6.49
CA CYS A 36 11.13 -2.19 -7.09
C CYS A 36 9.86 -1.70 -7.78
N PRO A 37 8.82 -1.28 -7.04
CA PRO A 37 7.59 -0.82 -7.65
C PRO A 37 7.72 0.56 -8.31
N SER A 38 6.85 0.84 -9.30
CA SER A 38 6.87 2.05 -10.11
C SER A 38 5.48 2.37 -10.69
N PRO A 39 5.13 3.66 -10.88
CA PRO A 39 3.92 4.06 -11.61
C PRO A 39 3.93 3.64 -13.09
N TYR A 40 5.10 3.28 -13.62
CA TYR A 40 5.26 2.79 -15.00
C TYR A 40 5.37 1.26 -15.08
N ALA A 41 5.28 0.56 -13.93
CA ALA A 41 5.29 -0.89 -13.87
C ALA A 41 3.84 -1.43 -13.77
N PHE A 42 3.70 -2.72 -14.06
CA PHE A 42 2.44 -3.46 -14.09
C PHE A 42 2.24 -4.29 -12.83
N LYS A 43 0.98 -4.45 -12.40
CA LYS A 43 0.61 -5.25 -11.22
C LYS A 43 1.09 -6.69 -11.35
N SER A 44 0.91 -7.31 -12.52
CA SER A 44 1.44 -8.65 -12.80
C SER A 44 1.60 -8.89 -14.32
N PRO A 45 2.28 -9.97 -14.74
CA PRO A 45 2.34 -10.38 -16.15
C PRO A 45 0.97 -10.65 -16.78
N THR A 46 -0.07 -10.88 -15.97
CA THR A 46 -1.46 -11.11 -16.39
C THR A 46 -2.39 -9.93 -16.11
N ASP A 47 -1.92 -8.91 -15.38
CA ASP A 47 -2.65 -7.70 -15.03
C ASP A 47 -1.76 -6.49 -15.34
N LEU A 48 -2.01 -5.92 -16.52
CA LEU A 48 -1.25 -4.79 -17.07
C LEU A 48 -1.76 -3.44 -16.58
N THR A 49 -2.52 -3.41 -15.48
CA THR A 49 -2.80 -2.15 -14.78
C THR A 49 -1.56 -1.67 -14.04
N SER A 50 -1.37 -0.35 -14.02
CA SER A 50 -0.37 0.33 -13.19
C SER A 50 -1.05 0.91 -11.94
N PRO A 51 -0.28 1.23 -10.88
CA PRO A 51 1.15 0.96 -10.66
C PRO A 51 1.42 -0.53 -10.36
N GLY A 52 2.70 -0.93 -10.36
CA GLY A 52 3.06 -2.30 -10.03
C GLY A 52 4.54 -2.55 -9.82
N THR A 53 4.94 -3.82 -9.91
CA THR A 53 6.34 -4.26 -9.70
C THR A 53 6.94 -4.99 -10.91
N TRP A 54 6.12 -5.27 -11.93
CA TRP A 54 6.53 -5.99 -13.13
C TRP A 54 6.78 -5.03 -14.29
N TYR A 55 7.92 -5.20 -14.93
CA TYR A 55 8.36 -4.38 -16.05
C TYR A 55 8.35 -5.22 -17.31
N LEU A 56 7.89 -4.63 -18.42
CA LEU A 56 7.98 -5.23 -19.73
C LEU A 56 9.44 -5.16 -20.22
N CYS A 57 9.97 -6.25 -20.74
CA CYS A 57 11.27 -6.25 -21.39
C CYS A 57 11.21 -5.43 -22.70
N ALA A 58 12.15 -4.51 -22.88
CA ALA A 58 12.25 -3.69 -24.10
C ALA A 58 12.43 -4.52 -25.39
N ASP A 59 13.07 -5.69 -25.27
CA ASP A 59 13.33 -6.59 -26.41
C ASP A 59 12.11 -7.44 -26.84
N THR A 60 10.91 -7.12 -26.35
CA THR A 60 9.69 -7.83 -26.73
C THR A 60 9.39 -7.67 -28.24
N PRO A 61 9.23 -8.78 -28.99
CA PRO A 61 8.94 -8.73 -30.43
C PRO A 61 7.72 -7.84 -30.76
N GLY A 62 7.90 -6.86 -31.64
CA GLY A 62 6.83 -5.93 -32.05
C GLY A 62 6.60 -4.73 -31.13
N LYS A 63 7.39 -4.58 -30.06
CA LYS A 63 7.37 -3.43 -29.13
C LYS A 63 8.70 -2.67 -29.06
N GLY A 64 9.63 -2.95 -29.97
CA GLY A 64 10.94 -2.29 -30.05
C GLY A 64 12.13 -3.27 -30.17
N GLY A 65 11.93 -4.55 -29.86
CA GLY A 65 12.94 -5.60 -29.98
C GLY A 65 12.76 -6.51 -31.21
N GLY A 66 13.87 -6.94 -31.80
CA GLY A 66 13.93 -7.93 -32.89
C GLY A 66 14.43 -9.32 -32.46
N GLY A 67 14.50 -9.60 -31.15
CA GLY A 67 15.29 -10.70 -30.58
C GLY A 67 14.51 -11.79 -29.83
N LEU A 68 15.27 -12.76 -29.31
CA LEU A 68 14.80 -13.83 -28.42
C LEU A 68 14.22 -13.25 -27.12
N LYS A 69 13.14 -13.84 -26.64
CA LYS A 69 12.43 -13.54 -25.38
C LYS A 69 13.29 -13.74 -24.11
N LYS A 70 14.32 -12.92 -23.90
CA LYS A 70 15.22 -13.03 -22.74
C LYS A 70 15.94 -11.73 -22.43
N ILE A 71 16.28 -11.52 -21.15
CA ILE A 71 17.31 -10.56 -20.76
C ILE A 71 18.63 -11.00 -21.39
N SER A 72 19.21 -10.15 -22.23
CA SER A 72 20.40 -10.43 -23.03
C SER A 72 21.68 -9.82 -22.46
N GLY A 73 21.57 -8.88 -21.51
CA GLY A 73 22.69 -8.26 -20.84
C GLY A 73 22.29 -7.51 -19.58
N ILE A 74 23.28 -7.22 -18.74
CA ILE A 74 23.20 -6.30 -17.60
C ILE A 74 24.29 -5.25 -17.84
N GLU A 75 23.89 -3.99 -17.94
CA GLU A 75 24.83 -2.87 -18.06
C GLU A 75 24.95 -2.17 -16.70
N ILE A 76 26.18 -1.92 -16.27
CA ILE A 76 26.48 -1.17 -15.05
C ILE A 76 27.37 -0.01 -15.45
N SER A 77 26.92 1.21 -15.17
CA SER A 77 27.64 2.45 -15.44
C SER A 77 27.97 3.16 -14.12
N GLY A 78 29.05 3.94 -14.11
CA GLY A 78 29.52 4.68 -12.92
C GLY A 78 30.64 3.99 -12.11
N GLN A 79 30.84 4.42 -10.86
CA GLN A 79 31.87 3.92 -9.94
C GLN A 79 31.35 2.77 -9.05
N SER A 80 30.80 1.73 -9.67
CA SER A 80 30.17 0.62 -8.93
C SER A 80 31.13 -0.55 -8.76
N ALA A 81 31.08 -1.23 -7.61
CA ALA A 81 31.76 -2.50 -7.38
C ALA A 81 30.76 -3.66 -7.41
N LEU A 82 31.10 -4.73 -8.14
CA LEU A 82 30.39 -6.01 -8.10
C LEU A 82 31.24 -7.00 -7.30
N ASP A 83 30.64 -7.63 -6.29
CA ASP A 83 31.25 -8.76 -5.58
C ASP A 83 30.82 -10.06 -6.26
N ASP A 84 29.52 -10.40 -6.15
CA ASP A 84 28.95 -11.63 -6.72
C ASP A 84 27.89 -11.35 -7.80
N LEU A 85 27.94 -12.12 -8.90
CA LEU A 85 26.84 -12.27 -9.86
C LEU A 85 26.34 -13.72 -9.84
N THR A 86 25.11 -13.91 -9.35
CA THR A 86 24.44 -15.22 -9.40
C THR A 86 23.26 -15.17 -10.36
N VAL A 87 23.24 -16.07 -11.35
CA VAL A 87 22.10 -16.29 -12.24
C VAL A 87 21.45 -17.61 -11.84
N THR A 88 20.20 -17.57 -11.38
CA THR A 88 19.46 -18.76 -10.95
C THR A 88 18.06 -18.78 -11.54
N VAL A 89 17.54 -19.98 -11.79
CA VAL A 89 16.16 -20.24 -12.22
C VAL A 89 15.23 -20.61 -11.07
N ALA A 90 15.78 -20.81 -9.87
CA ALA A 90 14.98 -21.08 -8.69
C ALA A 90 14.37 -19.76 -8.19
N ASP A 91 13.07 -19.77 -7.89
CA ASP A 91 12.38 -18.68 -7.17
C ASP A 91 12.87 -18.69 -5.72
N GLN A 92 14.13 -18.30 -5.54
CA GLN A 92 14.77 -18.10 -4.26
C GLN A 92 14.77 -16.60 -4.03
N PRO A 93 13.68 -16.02 -3.49
CA PRO A 93 13.76 -14.68 -2.96
C PRO A 93 14.87 -14.73 -1.90
N PHE A 94 15.99 -14.09 -2.17
CA PHE A 94 16.98 -13.85 -1.12
C PHE A 94 16.24 -13.19 0.04
N ALA A 95 16.41 -13.73 1.25
CA ALA A 95 15.81 -13.15 2.45
C ALA A 95 16.14 -11.65 2.47
N HIS A 96 15.10 -10.82 2.64
CA HIS A 96 15.26 -9.38 2.71
C HIS A 96 16.28 -9.04 3.80
N THR A 97 17.39 -8.41 3.43
CA THR A 97 18.41 -7.95 4.38
C THR A 97 18.25 -6.45 4.55
N GLY A 98 17.56 -6.04 5.62
CA GLY A 98 17.28 -4.62 5.92
C GLY A 98 15.92 -4.40 6.58
N ALA A 99 15.51 -3.14 6.68
CA ALA A 99 14.22 -2.74 7.23
C ALA A 99 13.06 -3.40 6.49
N THR A 100 12.04 -3.88 7.19
CA THR A 100 10.85 -4.50 6.57
C THR A 100 9.68 -3.51 6.43
N SER A 101 9.92 -2.24 6.74
CA SER A 101 8.95 -1.15 6.70
C SER A 101 9.65 0.18 6.40
N THR A 102 8.86 1.20 6.04
CA THR A 102 9.29 2.59 5.98
C THR A 102 8.19 3.48 6.57
N ASN A 103 8.55 4.38 7.48
CA ASN A 103 7.59 5.25 8.19
C ASN A 103 6.41 4.48 8.81
N GLY A 104 6.66 3.32 9.41
CA GLY A 104 5.62 2.48 10.01
C GLY A 104 4.80 1.64 9.01
N VAL A 105 4.93 1.86 7.69
CA VAL A 105 4.22 1.09 6.67
C VAL A 105 5.03 -0.15 6.26
N PRO A 106 4.49 -1.37 6.43
CA PRO A 106 5.16 -2.61 6.05
C PRO A 106 5.39 -2.71 4.54
N PHE A 107 6.55 -3.21 4.14
CA PHE A 107 6.88 -3.47 2.74
C PHE A 107 5.93 -4.47 2.08
N VAL A 108 5.43 -5.44 2.85
CA VAL A 108 4.42 -6.40 2.36
C VAL A 108 3.11 -5.73 1.95
N TRP A 109 2.72 -4.62 2.59
CA TRP A 109 1.53 -3.85 2.20
C TRP A 109 1.75 -3.12 0.88
N PHE A 110 2.89 -2.46 0.70
CA PHE A 110 3.25 -1.87 -0.61
C PHE A 110 3.28 -2.92 -1.72
N ASP A 111 3.86 -4.08 -1.43
CA ASP A 111 3.99 -5.17 -2.40
C ASP A 111 2.62 -5.75 -2.80
N GLN A 112 1.68 -5.86 -1.86
CA GLN A 112 0.29 -6.28 -2.11
C GLN A 112 -0.41 -5.36 -3.12
N TRP A 113 -0.18 -4.05 -3.01
CA TRP A 113 -0.78 -3.05 -3.89
C TRP A 113 0.06 -2.72 -5.13
N GLY A 114 1.26 -3.31 -5.24
CA GLY A 114 2.20 -2.98 -6.33
C GLY A 114 2.74 -1.55 -6.27
N LEU A 115 2.71 -0.91 -5.10
CA LEU A 115 3.05 0.49 -4.91
C LEU A 115 4.51 0.72 -4.63
N ALA A 116 5.07 1.82 -5.13
CA ALA A 116 6.43 2.21 -4.77
C ALA A 116 6.50 2.42 -3.24
N ARG A 117 7.62 2.07 -2.61
CA ARG A 117 7.76 2.12 -1.14
C ARG A 117 8.04 3.54 -0.66
N PHE A 118 7.16 4.45 -1.04
CA PHE A 118 7.19 5.87 -0.77
C PHE A 118 5.90 6.25 -0.02
N PRO A 119 5.93 6.24 1.32
CA PRO A 119 4.75 6.49 2.15
C PRO A 119 4.17 7.91 1.97
N GLY A 120 4.97 8.85 1.46
CA GLY A 120 4.55 10.23 1.23
C GLY A 120 3.89 10.50 -0.12
N LEU A 121 3.76 9.52 -1.01
CA LEU A 121 3.09 9.68 -2.30
C LEU A 121 1.61 9.34 -2.20
N ASP A 122 0.80 10.16 -2.85
CA ASP A 122 -0.60 9.92 -3.18
C ASP A 122 -0.65 9.25 -4.56
N TYR A 123 -1.08 8.00 -4.62
CA TYR A 123 -0.93 7.14 -5.80
C TYR A 123 -2.14 7.17 -6.73
N ASP A 124 -3.33 7.40 -6.19
CA ASP A 124 -4.59 7.46 -6.94
C ASP A 124 -5.13 8.90 -7.09
N GLY A 125 -4.53 9.87 -6.39
CA GLY A 125 -4.79 11.30 -6.54
C GLY A 125 -5.98 11.80 -5.73
N ASP A 126 -6.42 11.07 -4.71
CA ASP A 126 -7.56 11.44 -3.87
C ASP A 126 -7.20 12.45 -2.75
N GLY A 127 -5.90 12.75 -2.60
CA GLY A 127 -5.35 13.65 -1.60
C GLY A 127 -4.80 12.96 -0.35
N LEU A 128 -4.94 11.65 -0.20
CA LEU A 128 -4.35 10.86 0.87
C LEU A 128 -3.09 10.14 0.38
N ASN A 129 -1.99 10.28 1.12
CA ASN A 129 -0.76 9.58 0.76
C ASN A 129 -0.77 8.13 1.27
N ALA A 130 0.13 7.29 0.78
CA ALA A 130 0.23 5.88 1.14
C ALA A 130 0.35 5.61 2.67
N LEU A 131 0.98 6.50 3.44
CA LEU A 131 0.97 6.41 4.91
C LEU A 131 -0.43 6.65 5.47
N GLY A 132 -1.13 7.67 4.99
CA GLY A 132 -2.51 7.97 5.32
C GLY A 132 -3.43 6.81 4.97
N GLU A 133 -3.30 6.26 3.77
CA GLU A 133 -4.02 5.10 3.27
C GLU A 133 -3.82 3.87 4.16
N TYR A 134 -2.57 3.51 4.45
CA TYR A 134 -2.24 2.44 5.38
C TYR A 134 -2.81 2.69 6.78
N THR A 135 -2.72 3.93 7.26
CA THR A 135 -3.25 4.29 8.58
C THR A 135 -4.78 4.21 8.62
N ALA A 136 -5.46 4.64 7.56
CA ALA A 136 -6.91 4.73 7.48
C ALA A 136 -7.57 3.40 7.08
N GLY A 137 -6.81 2.45 6.54
CA GLY A 137 -7.34 1.18 6.08
C GLY A 137 -8.01 1.27 4.71
N THR A 138 -7.59 2.22 3.88
CA THR A 138 -8.15 2.46 2.54
C THR A 138 -7.29 1.83 1.45
N ASP A 139 -7.80 1.83 0.22
CA ASP A 139 -7.15 1.21 -0.94
C ASP A 139 -6.36 2.31 -1.68
N PRO A 140 -5.02 2.27 -1.65
CA PRO A 140 -4.19 3.34 -2.16
C PRO A 140 -4.09 3.39 -3.70
N VAL A 141 -4.87 2.56 -4.41
CA VAL A 141 -4.99 2.59 -5.87
C VAL A 141 -6.45 2.78 -6.33
N ASP A 142 -7.36 3.10 -5.41
CA ASP A 142 -8.76 3.37 -5.69
C ASP A 142 -9.21 4.69 -5.03
N PRO A 143 -9.35 5.78 -5.80
CA PRO A 143 -9.65 7.09 -5.25
C PRO A 143 -11.06 7.20 -4.66
N ASP A 144 -11.93 6.21 -4.86
CA ASP A 144 -13.25 6.14 -4.22
C ASP A 144 -13.19 5.46 -2.82
N SER A 145 -12.09 4.76 -2.51
CA SER A 145 -11.83 4.09 -1.24
C SER A 145 -11.43 5.10 -0.17
N SER A 146 -12.43 5.72 0.46
CA SER A 146 -12.21 6.83 1.40
C SER A 146 -12.63 6.50 2.82
N PHE A 147 -11.86 7.00 3.79
CA PHE A 147 -12.13 6.83 5.21
C PHE A 147 -13.27 7.75 5.68
N ARG A 148 -14.50 7.24 5.63
CA ARG A 148 -15.71 8.04 5.90
C ARG A 148 -16.83 7.26 6.59
N ILE A 149 -17.68 8.01 7.30
CA ILE A 149 -18.98 7.52 7.78
C ILE A 149 -19.88 7.32 6.56
N ILE A 150 -20.47 6.13 6.44
CA ILE A 150 -21.36 5.75 5.33
C ILE A 150 -22.81 5.58 5.75
N ASP A 151 -23.07 5.38 7.04
CA ASP A 151 -24.44 5.33 7.56
C ASP A 151 -24.51 5.65 9.05
N THR A 152 -25.66 6.19 9.46
CA THR A 152 -25.97 6.49 10.86
C THR A 152 -27.43 6.21 11.15
N TRP A 153 -27.74 5.53 12.26
CA TRP A 153 -29.12 5.29 12.66
C TRP A 153 -29.26 5.26 14.19
N THR A 154 -30.51 5.30 14.65
CA THR A 154 -30.85 5.18 16.07
C THR A 154 -31.72 3.95 16.24
N GLU A 155 -31.37 3.09 17.19
CA GLU A 155 -32.11 1.88 17.52
C GLU A 155 -31.95 1.56 19.01
N ASN A 156 -33.02 1.14 19.68
CA ASN A 156 -33.00 0.73 21.09
C ASN A 156 -32.35 1.74 22.06
N GLY A 157 -32.50 3.04 21.80
CA GLY A 157 -31.94 4.11 22.62
C GLY A 157 -30.43 4.35 22.43
N SER A 158 -29.83 3.77 21.39
CA SER A 158 -28.43 3.97 21.00
C SER A 158 -28.33 4.59 19.61
N VAL A 159 -27.27 5.36 19.40
CA VAL A 159 -26.85 5.82 18.08
C VAL A 159 -25.80 4.85 17.54
N TYR A 160 -25.86 4.58 16.25
CA TYR A 160 -24.93 3.71 15.55
C TYR A 160 -24.27 4.46 14.41
N LEU A 161 -23.00 4.15 14.17
CA LEU A 161 -22.21 4.62 13.05
C LEU A 161 -21.69 3.41 12.26
N ARG A 162 -21.82 3.45 10.94
CA ARG A 162 -21.08 2.59 10.03
C ARG A 162 -20.08 3.41 9.23
N PHE A 163 -18.87 2.90 9.10
CA PHE A 163 -17.78 3.61 8.43
C PHE A 163 -16.77 2.68 7.76
N LEU A 164 -16.16 3.19 6.69
CA LEU A 164 -15.11 2.50 5.94
C LEU A 164 -13.75 2.64 6.65
N GLY A 165 -12.90 1.63 6.50
CA GLY A 165 -11.55 1.56 7.05
C GLY A 165 -11.19 0.12 7.37
N ASN A 166 -10.49 -0.56 6.46
CA ASN A 166 -10.21 -1.99 6.49
C ASN A 166 -8.86 -2.33 7.15
N ASP A 167 -8.53 -3.63 7.16
CA ASP A 167 -7.29 -4.25 7.61
C ASP A 167 -6.12 -4.08 6.64
N SER A 168 -5.74 -2.84 6.35
CA SER A 168 -4.44 -2.52 5.73
C SER A 168 -3.23 -3.21 6.40
N GLY A 169 -3.42 -3.83 7.57
CA GLY A 169 -2.40 -4.44 8.42
C GLY A 169 -2.03 -3.52 9.58
N ALA A 170 -2.58 -2.31 9.64
CA ALA A 170 -2.45 -1.42 10.80
C ALA A 170 -3.24 -1.99 11.98
N SER A 171 -2.61 -2.05 13.16
CA SER A 171 -3.22 -2.57 14.39
C SER A 171 -3.79 -1.48 15.31
N THR A 172 -3.45 -0.21 15.09
CA THR A 172 -3.88 0.91 15.91
C THR A 172 -5.40 1.10 15.81
N PRO A 173 -6.16 0.99 16.93
CA PRO A 173 -7.62 1.18 16.92
C PRO A 173 -8.06 2.55 16.40
N TYR A 174 -9.29 2.63 15.89
CA TYR A 174 -9.90 3.91 15.54
C TYR A 174 -10.36 4.66 16.80
N VAL A 175 -10.46 5.99 16.68
CA VAL A 175 -11.01 6.85 17.74
C VAL A 175 -12.30 7.50 17.23
N ILE A 176 -13.36 7.41 18.02
CA ILE A 176 -14.60 8.16 17.79
C ILE A 176 -14.56 9.39 18.66
N GLU A 177 -14.68 10.55 18.03
CA GLU A 177 -14.89 11.81 18.72
C GLU A 177 -16.32 12.28 18.51
N ARG A 178 -16.90 12.82 19.58
CA ARG A 178 -18.23 13.40 19.61
C ARG A 178 -18.16 14.86 19.99
N GLN A 179 -19.03 15.64 19.38
CA GLN A 179 -19.35 16.99 19.78
C GLN A 179 -20.81 17.06 20.24
N SER A 180 -21.01 17.31 21.54
CA SER A 180 -22.34 17.44 22.15
C SER A 180 -22.85 18.89 22.11
N GLY A 181 -24.18 19.08 22.01
CA GLY A 181 -24.79 20.42 22.02
C GLY A 181 -24.73 21.14 20.66
N GLY A 182 -24.58 20.40 19.57
CA GLY A 182 -24.49 20.93 18.20
C GLY A 182 -23.12 21.52 17.82
N LEU A 183 -23.06 22.28 16.73
CA LEU A 183 -21.81 22.84 16.14
C LEU A 183 -21.06 23.86 17.01
N LYS A 184 -21.51 24.12 18.25
CA LYS A 184 -20.91 25.12 19.15
C LYS A 184 -19.97 24.54 20.23
N GLY A 185 -19.95 23.21 20.41
CA GLY A 185 -19.08 22.51 21.36
C GLY A 185 -17.68 22.19 20.82
N GLY A 186 -16.79 21.71 21.70
CA GLY A 186 -15.53 21.08 21.29
C GLY A 186 -15.71 19.59 21.01
N TRP A 187 -14.78 19.02 20.24
CA TRP A 187 -14.69 17.56 20.06
C TRP A 187 -14.13 16.91 21.33
N THR A 188 -14.81 15.88 21.82
CA THR A 188 -14.39 15.04 22.95
C THR A 188 -14.32 13.58 22.50
N VAL A 189 -13.42 12.80 23.06
CA VAL A 189 -13.35 11.36 22.76
C VAL A 189 -14.59 10.66 23.33
N ALA A 190 -15.37 10.02 22.45
CA ALA A 190 -16.47 9.14 22.82
C ALA A 190 -15.97 7.71 23.03
N ASP A 191 -15.07 7.24 22.16
CA ASP A 191 -14.43 5.94 22.28
C ASP A 191 -12.98 6.03 21.78
N PRO A 192 -11.97 5.76 22.63
CA PRO A 192 -10.56 5.84 22.25
C PRO A 192 -10.04 4.59 21.53
N ALA A 193 -10.80 3.50 21.45
CA ALA A 193 -10.25 2.20 21.10
C ALA A 193 -11.22 1.32 20.29
N VAL A 194 -11.85 1.89 19.26
CA VAL A 194 -12.73 1.13 18.37
C VAL A 194 -11.90 0.13 17.56
N PRO A 195 -12.13 -1.19 17.73
CA PRO A 195 -11.41 -2.21 16.98
C PRO A 195 -11.64 -2.05 15.48
N ARG A 196 -10.61 -2.32 14.69
CA ARG A 196 -10.74 -2.38 13.24
C ARG A 196 -11.47 -3.65 12.82
N ALA A 197 -12.38 -3.52 11.86
CA ALA A 197 -12.91 -4.66 11.12
C ALA A 197 -11.75 -5.49 10.53
N GLN A 198 -11.91 -6.80 10.52
CA GLN A 198 -10.93 -7.75 10.01
C GLN A 198 -11.46 -8.35 8.72
N ALA A 199 -10.59 -8.66 7.75
CA ALA A 199 -11.02 -9.30 6.52
C ALA A 199 -11.88 -10.56 6.78
N PRO A 200 -12.96 -10.78 6.01
CA PRO A 200 -13.32 -10.04 4.78
C PRO A 200 -14.18 -8.78 5.01
N ASP A 201 -14.45 -8.40 6.25
CA ASP A 201 -15.32 -7.25 6.56
C ASP A 201 -14.56 -5.93 6.42
N THR A 202 -15.02 -5.07 5.51
CA THR A 202 -14.41 -3.74 5.23
C THR A 202 -15.13 -2.58 5.91
N VAL A 203 -16.19 -2.90 6.68
CA VAL A 203 -17.08 -1.92 7.31
C VAL A 203 -17.05 -2.10 8.81
N ASN A 204 -16.75 -1.02 9.52
CA ASN A 204 -16.78 -0.96 10.97
C ASN A 204 -18.17 -0.53 11.43
N THR A 205 -18.67 -1.14 12.51
CA THR A 205 -19.90 -0.71 13.17
C THR A 205 -19.59 -0.37 14.61
N TRP A 206 -19.96 0.84 15.03
CA TRP A 206 -19.79 1.32 16.40
C TRP A 206 -21.11 1.90 16.92
N SER A 207 -21.33 1.86 18.22
CA SER A 207 -22.49 2.48 18.85
C SER A 207 -22.22 3.01 20.24
N GLU A 208 -23.08 3.93 20.67
CA GLU A 208 -23.17 4.36 22.05
C GLU A 208 -24.60 4.74 22.44
N PRO A 209 -24.93 4.85 23.74
CA PRO A 209 -26.22 5.37 24.17
C PRO A 209 -26.50 6.77 23.61
N GLN A 210 -27.75 7.00 23.20
CA GLN A 210 -28.17 8.29 22.69
C GLN A 210 -27.98 9.38 23.74
N GLN A 211 -27.42 10.51 23.31
CA GLN A 211 -27.16 11.62 24.21
C GLN A 211 -28.46 12.21 24.77
N PRO A 212 -28.52 12.54 26.07
CA PRO A 212 -29.76 12.98 26.71
C PRO A 212 -30.21 14.38 26.30
N SER A 213 -29.35 15.17 25.64
CA SER A 213 -29.68 16.54 25.24
C SER A 213 -29.03 16.97 23.93
N GLY A 214 -29.86 17.45 23.00
CA GLY A 214 -29.41 18.12 21.77
C GLY A 214 -28.82 17.19 20.71
N PRO A 215 -28.58 17.70 19.49
CA PRO A 215 -27.89 16.95 18.45
C PRO A 215 -26.43 16.70 18.84
N ALA A 216 -25.93 15.52 18.46
CA ALA A 216 -24.52 15.15 18.56
C ALA A 216 -23.94 14.99 17.16
N PHE A 217 -22.71 15.47 16.97
CA PHE A 217 -21.93 15.23 15.76
C PHE A 217 -20.81 14.25 16.07
N TYR A 218 -20.48 13.40 15.10
CA TYR A 218 -19.44 12.40 15.22
C TYR A 218 -18.40 12.60 14.14
N ARG A 219 -17.15 12.30 14.48
CA ARG A 219 -16.08 12.09 13.51
C ARG A 219 -15.23 10.92 13.96
N ILE A 220 -14.59 10.29 12.99
CA ILE A 220 -13.72 9.15 13.21
C ILE A 220 -12.30 9.61 12.91
N LYS A 221 -11.35 9.11 13.67
CA LYS A 221 -9.93 9.30 13.44
C LYS A 221 -9.24 7.95 13.32
N ALA A 222 -8.34 7.86 12.36
CA ALA A 222 -7.31 6.85 12.31
C ALA A 222 -6.03 7.45 12.92
N PRO A 223 -5.65 7.06 14.16
CA PRO A 223 -4.43 7.55 14.77
C PRO A 223 -3.21 7.07 14.01
N ALA A 224 -2.17 7.90 13.95
CA ALA A 224 -0.92 7.55 13.27
C ALA A 224 -0.34 6.23 13.82
N VAL A 225 0.25 5.44 12.93
CA VAL A 225 0.98 4.22 13.30
C VAL A 225 2.35 4.63 13.84
N GLU A 226 2.70 4.19 15.05
CA GLU A 226 4.01 4.45 15.69
C GLU A 226 5.14 3.62 15.07
#